data_AF-A0A533VGG8-F1
#
_entry.id   AF-A0A533VGG8-F1
#
_cell.length_a   1.000
_cell.length_b   1.000
_cell.length_c   1.000
_cell.angle_alpha   90.00
_cell.angle_beta   90.00
_cell.angle_gamma   90.00
#
_symmetry.space_group_name_H-M   'P 1'
#
loop_
_entity.id
_entity.type
_entity.pdbx_description
1 polymer ?
#
loop_
_entity_poly.entity_id
_entity_poly.type
_entity_poly.pdbx_seq_one_letter_code
_entity_poly.pdbx_strand_id
1 'polypeptide(L)' 'MNYKVLLLFSILEVRINSIKYKLNYNPAKYDYKSKMYVKKDIMYDSFTEAKELQWECDKCKCTFSKYPNLKEHKTEKHSY' A
#
# COMPACT_ATOMS: atom_id res chain seq x y z
N MET A 1 -24.36 -11.69 -11.22
CA MET A 1 -23.77 -10.43 -10.70
C MET A 1 -22.30 -10.68 -10.40
N ASN A 2 -21.43 -10.41 -11.38
CA ASN A 2 -20.03 -10.86 -11.39
C ASN A 2 -19.12 -9.66 -11.11
N TYR A 3 -19.03 -9.22 -9.85
CA TYR A 3 -18.09 -8.15 -9.46
C TYR A 3 -16.74 -8.76 -9.13
N LYS A 4 -16.08 -9.36 -10.13
CA LYS A 4 -14.70 -9.80 -9.99
C LYS A 4 -13.76 -8.63 -10.29
N VAL A 5 -13.87 -7.56 -9.50
CA VAL A 5 -12.84 -6.49 -9.47
C VAL A 5 -11.75 -6.96 -8.52
N LEU A 6 -10.92 -7.88 -9.01
CA LEU A 6 -9.64 -8.22 -8.39
C LEU A 6 -8.65 -7.08 -8.64
N LEU A 7 -8.87 -5.94 -7.99
CA LEU A 7 -7.77 -5.02 -7.68
C LEU A 7 -7.01 -5.63 -6.50
N LEU A 8 -6.27 -6.70 -6.81
CA LEU A 8 -5.24 -7.27 -5.96
C LEU A 8 -3.99 -6.40 -6.17
N PHE A 9 -3.69 -5.53 -5.21
CA PHE A 9 -2.48 -4.71 -5.15
C PHE A 9 -2.33 -3.76 -6.36
N SER A 10 -2.83 -2.53 -6.23
CA SER A 10 -2.62 -1.50 -7.25
C SER A 10 -1.17 -1.02 -7.19
N ILE A 11 -0.26 -1.82 -7.73
CA ILE A 11 1.10 -1.39 -8.05
C ILE A 11 0.97 -0.45 -9.25
N LEU A 12 1.06 0.84 -9.01
CA LEU A 12 1.04 1.85 -10.07
C LEU A 12 2.47 2.28 -10.38
N GLU A 13 2.90 2.15 -11.63
CA GLU A 13 4.15 2.77 -12.10
C GLU A 13 3.83 4.13 -12.72
N VAL A 14 4.24 5.19 -12.04
CA VAL A 14 4.05 6.57 -12.51
C VAL A 14 5.40 7.11 -12.97
N ARG A 15 5.44 7.88 -14.06
CA ARG A 15 6.62 8.66 -14.43
C ARG A 15 6.43 10.10 -13.99
N ILE A 16 7.33 10.60 -13.15
CA ILE A 16 7.37 12.01 -12.75
C ILE A 16 8.77 12.51 -13.14
N ASN A 17 8.85 13.53 -14.00
CA ASN A 17 10.12 14.11 -14.46
C ASN A 17 11.16 13.08 -14.96
N SER A 18 10.72 12.12 -15.78
CA SER A 18 11.54 11.02 -16.31
C SER A 18 11.99 9.95 -15.29
N ILE A 19 11.60 10.10 -14.02
CA ILE A 19 11.91 9.15 -12.95
C ILE A 19 10.75 8.15 -12.83
N LYS A 20 11.06 6.85 -12.93
CA LYS A 20 10.08 5.78 -12.74
C LYS A 20 9.77 5.62 -11.26
N TYR A 21 8.52 5.83 -10.89
CA TYR A 21 8.06 5.81 -9.51
C TYR A 21 7.09 4.64 -9.30
N LYS A 22 7.50 3.66 -8.49
CA LYS A 22 6.66 2.51 -8.15
C LYS A 22 5.80 2.80 -6.91
N LEU A 23 4.49 2.91 -7.07
CA LEU A 23 3.54 3.13 -5.99
C LEU A 23 2.95 1.79 -5.56
N ASN A 24 3.29 1.31 -4.37
CA ASN A 24 2.68 0.11 -3.81
C ASN A 24 1.61 0.53 -2.80
N TYR A 25 0.38 0.66 -3.29
CA TYR A 25 -0.80 0.91 -2.46
C TYR A 25 -1.52 -0.39 -2.12
N ASN A 26 -1.63 -0.68 -0.83
CA ASN A 26 -2.17 -1.91 -0.28
C ASN A 26 -3.26 -1.58 0.74
N PRO A 27 -4.48 -1.25 0.28
CA PRO A 27 -5.58 -0.93 1.19
C PRO A 27 -6.01 -2.16 1.98
N ALA A 28 -6.37 -1.92 3.25
CA ALA A 28 -7.00 -2.91 4.09
C ALA A 28 -8.36 -3.34 3.51
N LYS A 29 -8.63 -4.65 3.50
CA LYS A 29 -9.93 -5.21 3.11
C LYS A 29 -10.55 -5.88 4.33
N TYR A 30 -11.82 -5.63 4.60
CA TYR A 30 -12.49 -6.36 5.66
C TYR A 30 -12.85 -7.76 5.19
N ASP A 31 -12.41 -8.79 5.91
CA ASP A 31 -12.79 -10.18 5.69
C ASP A 31 -13.93 -10.57 6.64
N TYR A 32 -15.09 -10.89 6.05
CA TYR A 32 -16.29 -11.21 6.81
C TYR A 32 -16.27 -12.60 7.48
N LYS A 33 -15.40 -13.51 7.04
CA LYS A 33 -15.30 -14.86 7.62
C LYS A 33 -14.50 -14.81 8.92
N SER A 34 -13.34 -14.17 8.86
CA SER A 34 -12.46 -13.98 10.01
C SER A 34 -12.88 -12.79 10.89
N LYS A 35 -13.77 -11.91 10.40
CA LYS A 35 -14.17 -10.64 11.04
C LYS A 35 -12.99 -9.68 11.29
N MET A 36 -11.95 -9.76 10.46
CA MET A 36 -10.70 -9.01 10.60
C MET A 36 -10.40 -8.21 9.34
N TYR A 37 -9.52 -7.22 9.45
CA TYR A 37 -8.97 -6.52 8.30
C TYR A 37 -7.76 -7.28 7.75
N VAL A 38 -7.73 -7.54 6.44
CA VAL A 38 -6.71 -8.32 5.78
C VAL A 38 -5.94 -7.46 4.78
N LYS A 39 -4.61 -7.61 4.79
CA LYS A 39 -3.69 -6.98 3.82
C LYS A 39 -2.50 -7.91 3.59
N LYS A 40 -2.27 -8.36 2.34
CA LYS A 40 -1.13 -9.24 1.97
C LYS A 40 -0.91 -10.38 2.97
N ASP A 41 -1.98 -11.09 3.32
CA ASP A 41 -1.96 -12.23 4.26
C ASP A 41 -1.72 -11.87 5.74
N ILE A 42 -1.60 -10.58 6.08
CA ILE A 42 -1.60 -10.10 7.47
C ILE A 42 -3.03 -9.74 7.87
N MET A 43 -3.44 -10.20 9.05
CA MET A 43 -4.72 -9.88 9.67
C MET A 43 -4.53 -8.81 10.76
N TYR A 44 -5.46 -7.88 10.85
CA TYR A 44 -5.50 -6.79 11.80
C TYR A 44 -6.86 -6.75 12.48
N ASP A 45 -6.87 -6.46 13.77
CA ASP A 45 -8.09 -6.34 14.56
C ASP A 45 -8.86 -5.07 14.23
N SER A 46 -8.15 -4.00 13.83
CA SER A 46 -8.75 -2.71 13.52
C SER A 46 -8.43 -2.19 12.12
N PHE A 47 -9.37 -1.41 11.57
CA PHE A 47 -9.14 -0.68 10.32
C PHE A 47 -7.96 0.28 10.43
N THR A 48 -7.81 0.92 11.59
CA THR A 48 -6.78 1.90 11.86
C THR A 48 -5.39 1.29 11.69
N GLU A 49 -5.11 0.16 12.34
CA GLU A 49 -3.83 -0.55 12.21
C GLU A 49 -3.56 -0.96 10.76
N ALA A 50 -4.57 -1.48 10.08
CA ALA A 50 -4.43 -1.91 8.70
C ALA A 50 -4.16 -0.71 7.73
N LYS A 51 -4.77 0.44 8.02
CA LYS A 51 -4.61 1.69 7.25
C LYS A 51 -3.25 2.35 7.48
N GLU A 52 -2.70 2.27 8.68
CA GLU A 52 -1.40 2.87 9.01
C GLU A 52 -0.24 2.31 8.17
N LEU A 53 -0.45 1.16 7.52
CA LEU A 53 0.58 0.45 6.76
C LEU A 53 0.26 0.37 5.27
N GLN A 54 -0.68 1.18 4.75
CA GLN A 54 -1.23 1.01 3.40
C GLN A 54 -0.27 1.40 2.26
N TRP A 55 0.79 2.17 2.52
CA TRP A 55 1.80 2.57 1.54
C TRP A 55 3.12 1.86 1.80
N GLU A 56 3.72 1.21 0.81
CA GLU A 56 4.95 0.43 1.00
C GLU A 56 6.07 0.88 0.04
N CYS A 57 7.27 1.10 0.58
CA CYS A 57 8.45 1.34 -0.23
C CYS A 57 8.90 0.06 -0.94
N ASP A 58 9.12 0.14 -2.25
CA ASP A 58 9.55 -0.99 -3.06
C ASP A 58 10.97 -1.46 -2.73
N LYS A 59 11.87 -0.54 -2.35
CA LYS A 59 13.29 -0.79 -2.11
C LYS A 59 13.57 -1.38 -0.72
N CYS A 60 12.98 -0.82 0.34
CA CYS A 60 13.28 -1.19 1.73
C CYS A 60 12.09 -1.80 2.50
N LYS A 61 10.91 -1.90 1.88
CA LYS A 61 9.68 -2.44 2.49
C LYS A 61 9.14 -1.68 3.70
N CYS A 62 9.69 -0.49 4.01
CA CYS A 62 9.10 0.42 4.99
C CYS A 62 7.66 0.77 4.60
N THR A 63 6.78 0.82 5.59
CA THR A 63 5.36 1.11 5.42
C THR A 63 4.98 2.46 6.00
N PHE A 64 4.01 3.11 5.38
CA PHE A 64 3.55 4.44 5.74
C PHE A 64 2.03 4.52 5.69
N SER A 65 1.46 5.39 6.53
CA SER A 65 0.02 5.63 6.60
C SER A 65 -0.47 6.59 5.53
N LYS A 66 0.40 7.47 5.02
CA LYS A 66 0.07 8.48 4.00
C LYS A 66 1.08 8.45 2.85
N TYR A 67 0.59 8.79 1.65
CA TYR A 67 1.42 8.88 0.45
C TYR A 67 2.56 9.91 0.54
N PRO A 68 2.35 11.16 1.04
CA PRO A 68 3.44 12.13 1.18
C PRO A 68 4.64 11.60 1.97
N ASN A 69 4.40 10.83 3.03
CA ASN A 69 5.46 10.25 3.86
C ASN A 69 6.26 9.18 3.08
N LEU A 70 5.58 8.33 2.30
CA LEU A 70 6.26 7.40 1.39
C LEU A 70 7.09 8.19 0.36
N LYS A 71 6.55 9.32 -0.12
CA LYS A 71 7.20 10.14 -1.13
C LYS A 71 8.50 10.75 -0.62
N GLU A 72 8.41 11.43 0.52
CA GLU A 72 9.52 11.99 1.26
C GLU A 72 10.59 10.93 1.55
N HIS A 73 10.18 9.79 2.14
CA HIS A 73 11.09 8.67 2.42
C HIS A 73 11.88 8.22 1.19
N LYS A 74 11.22 8.07 0.03
CA LYS A 74 11.88 7.65 -1.20
C LYS A 74 12.88 8.69 -1.71
N THR A 75 12.57 9.97 -1.59
CA THR A 75 13.49 11.04 -1.95
C THR A 75 14.69 11.10 -0.99
N GLU A 76 14.46 11.03 0.31
CA GLU A 76 15.53 11.15 1.33
C GLU A 76 16.42 9.90 1.43
N LYS A 77 15.84 8.70 1.44
CA LYS A 77 16.56 7.44 1.71
C LYS A 77 17.04 6.73 0.44
N HIS A 78 16.44 7.03 -0.70
CA HIS A 78 16.72 6.33 -1.95
C HIS A 78 17.08 7.25 -3.11
N SER A 79 17.21 8.55 -2.84
CA SER A 79 17.61 9.59 -3.79
C SER A 79 16.85 9.49 -5.11
N TYR A 80 15.54 9.25 -5.01
CA TYR A 80 14.62 9.33 -6.14
C TYR A 80 14.43 10.76 -6.64
#